data_AF-R5ZVD8-F1
#
_entry.id   AF-R5ZVD8-F1
#
_cell.length_a   1.000
_cell.length_b   1.000
_cell.length_c   1.000
_cell.angle_alpha   90.00
_cell.angle_beta   90.00
_cell.angle_gamma   90.00
#
_symmetry.space_group_name_H-M   'P 1'
#
loop_
_entity.id
_entity.type
_entity.pdbx_description
1 polymer ?
#
loop_
_entity_poly.entity_id
_entity_poly.type
_entity_poly.pdbx_seq_one_letter_code
_entity_poly.pdbx_strand_id
1 'polypeptide(L)'
;MELLWLGEGWISHLEILNMKERELGRVKHVNEINQLQQAINRHNAIELKRIIQDMRQRPEIAQNPERSALFNEFLENIPRIMSFYANQPLGSRFGSDSTTILGTRFGMGFAVPDTLPRGAQKMIEKESDESFQIPLHVPVQCIDVYSEPEEVSPFVKWVRKNLGFTKFGMKHSREWVATYANAEVTTNNCNVVSLGGITRGNTNGLVADETKQKKEKTGFSYTNTTILNIIKVTIGFLPAFLTFMLTQNWWVLAWFGALIWFSITGIRNIIQAVIAGGGFQKGARIDWKSLINWSRVSDSLMYTGMSVVLLEGFTRNVLLGHILGITVDKAPLLVFSIIALANGLYISSHNIFRGFPKTAVVGNLFRSILAIPVAMVYNVILAMILPIITGMPAAAILVPAAAIVSKFASDTVAGVIESVADRRNNYRLRTSDFRMSTKALFSCFERMELAFPKEDILSLMSRPADFIRVISERSKSMEIECIVISLDLMYIWYYQPCAQHAFLTELKRMSAEERLVFVRFQKSLTEYKEVSRLFLSGMLGSNFSKALAFYLDNYKAYLTAIEDICRKIEERSPVELQVVHVKNSPLTSAVVWVKTQSAALERKFRGKKEGSLAQEAVEKTTTENV
;
A
#
# COMPACT_ATOMS: atom_id res chain seq x y z
N MET A 1 -1.01 44.14 -16.14
CA MET A 1 -2.17 45.03 -15.97
C MET A 1 -3.04 45.07 -17.21
N GLU A 2 -2.51 45.46 -18.38
CA GLU A 2 -3.29 45.50 -19.63
C GLU A 2 -4.03 44.18 -19.91
N LEU A 3 -3.35 43.04 -19.77
CA LEU A 3 -3.99 41.72 -19.92
C LEU A 3 -5.10 41.43 -18.90
N LEU A 4 -4.98 41.92 -17.67
CA LEU A 4 -6.02 41.74 -16.64
C LEU A 4 -7.24 42.61 -16.92
N TRP A 5 -7.03 43.80 -17.51
CA TRP A 5 -8.09 44.71 -17.92
C TRP A 5 -8.84 44.18 -19.15
N LEU A 6 -8.12 43.89 -20.23
CA LEU A 6 -8.68 43.35 -21.47
C LEU A 6 -9.32 41.97 -21.25
N GLY A 7 -8.78 41.20 -20.31
CA GLY A 7 -9.28 39.90 -19.96
C GLY A 7 -10.54 39.91 -19.11
N GLU A 8 -11.01 41.05 -18.57
CA GLU A 8 -12.26 41.17 -17.78
C GLU A 8 -12.56 40.01 -16.80
N GLY A 9 -11.54 39.49 -16.11
CA GLY A 9 -11.67 38.37 -15.16
C GLY A 9 -11.40 36.96 -15.71
N TRP A 10 -11.13 36.80 -17.01
CA TRP A 10 -10.79 35.51 -17.63
C TRP A 10 -9.42 34.96 -17.21
N ILE A 11 -8.52 35.84 -16.76
CA ILE A 11 -7.22 35.44 -16.23
C ILE A 11 -7.40 35.01 -14.78
N SER A 12 -7.39 33.71 -14.52
CA SER A 12 -7.61 33.18 -13.17
C SER A 12 -6.34 33.08 -12.31
N HIS A 13 -5.16 33.04 -12.93
CA HIS A 13 -3.89 32.81 -12.22
C HIS A 13 -2.77 33.72 -12.73
N LEU A 14 -1.88 34.13 -11.81
CA LEU A 14 -0.64 34.83 -12.11
C LEU A 14 0.56 33.98 -11.72
N GLU A 15 1.56 33.91 -12.60
CA GLU A 15 2.83 33.24 -12.28
C GLU A 15 3.66 34.14 -11.35
N ILE A 16 3.78 33.73 -10.09
CA ILE A 16 4.53 34.49 -9.06
C ILE A 16 5.94 33.97 -8.86
N LEU A 17 6.24 32.71 -9.24
CA LEU A 17 7.59 32.17 -9.07
C LEU A 17 7.86 31.03 -10.06
N ASN A 18 8.87 31.23 -10.90
CA ASN A 18 9.45 30.17 -11.71
C ASN A 18 10.95 30.07 -11.39
N MET A 19 11.36 28.95 -10.79
CA MET A 19 12.75 28.80 -10.32
C MET A 19 13.76 28.82 -11.46
N LYS A 20 13.42 28.22 -12.61
CA LYS A 20 14.28 28.20 -13.79
C LYS A 20 14.48 29.60 -14.35
N GLU A 21 13.38 30.33 -14.58
CA GLU A 21 13.47 31.67 -15.15
C GLU A 21 14.13 32.65 -14.17
N ARG A 22 13.99 32.44 -12.86
CA ARG A 22 14.64 33.25 -11.82
C ARG A 22 16.15 33.10 -11.85
N GLU A 23 16.66 31.87 -11.94
CA GLU A 23 18.11 31.62 -12.08
C GLU A 23 18.67 32.17 -13.39
N LEU A 24 17.88 32.15 -14.47
CA LEU A 24 18.26 32.78 -15.73
C LEU A 24 18.18 34.32 -15.71
N GLY A 25 17.77 34.93 -14.58
CA GLY A 25 17.61 36.37 -14.43
C GLY A 25 16.48 36.97 -15.27
N ARG A 26 15.55 36.12 -15.75
CA ARG A 26 14.48 36.50 -16.67
C ARG A 26 13.22 37.00 -15.96
N VAL A 27 13.07 36.74 -14.66
CA VAL A 27 11.92 37.23 -13.87
C VAL A 27 12.30 38.49 -13.09
N LYS A 28 12.25 39.64 -13.77
CA LYS A 28 12.61 40.94 -13.17
C LYS A 28 11.50 41.58 -12.33
N HIS A 29 10.24 41.23 -12.60
CA HIS A 29 9.05 41.92 -12.05
C HIS A 29 8.23 41.08 -11.06
N VAL A 30 8.79 40.00 -10.49
CA VAL A 30 8.07 39.09 -9.57
C VAL A 30 7.41 39.83 -8.41
N ASN A 31 8.16 40.71 -7.75
CA ASN A 31 7.66 41.41 -6.58
C ASN A 31 6.49 42.34 -6.92
N GLU A 32 6.53 42.96 -8.10
CA GLU A 32 5.49 43.87 -8.59
C GLU A 32 4.22 43.11 -8.96
N ILE A 33 4.37 41.93 -9.57
CA ILE A 33 3.26 41.01 -9.87
C ILE A 33 2.60 40.52 -8.58
N ASN A 34 3.40 40.15 -7.57
CA ASN A 34 2.90 39.73 -6.26
C ASN A 34 2.15 40.86 -5.55
N GLN A 35 2.72 42.07 -5.49
CA GLN A 35 2.05 43.24 -4.90
C GLN A 35 0.73 43.57 -5.59
N LEU A 36 0.72 43.52 -6.92
CA LEU A 36 -0.49 43.74 -7.70
C LEU A 36 -1.57 42.70 -7.39
N GLN A 37 -1.20 41.41 -7.37
CA GLN A 37 -2.11 40.32 -7.04
C GLN A 37 -2.69 40.50 -5.62
N GLN A 38 -1.85 40.84 -4.64
CA GLN A 38 -2.28 41.08 -3.26
C GLN A 38 -3.24 42.27 -3.16
N ALA A 39 -2.95 43.38 -3.86
CA ALA A 39 -3.81 44.56 -3.85
C ALA A 39 -5.21 44.27 -4.43
N ILE A 40 -5.28 43.48 -5.51
CA ILE A 40 -6.54 43.03 -6.12
C ILE A 40 -7.27 42.07 -5.17
N ASN A 41 -6.61 41.01 -4.68
CA ASN A 41 -7.24 39.98 -3.85
C ASN A 41 -7.73 40.53 -2.49
N ARG A 42 -6.99 41.46 -1.88
CA ARG A 42 -7.39 42.13 -0.63
C ARG A 42 -8.41 43.24 -0.82
N HIS A 43 -8.80 43.52 -2.06
CA HIS A 43 -9.70 44.61 -2.40
C HIS A 43 -9.18 45.98 -1.90
N ASN A 44 -7.87 46.21 -1.99
CA ASN A 44 -7.24 47.43 -1.50
C ASN A 44 -7.09 48.47 -2.63
N ALA A 45 -8.11 49.31 -2.80
CA ALA A 45 -8.14 50.34 -3.84
C ALA A 45 -6.99 51.37 -3.73
N ILE A 46 -6.55 51.69 -2.51
CA ILE A 46 -5.49 52.69 -2.27
C ILE A 46 -4.14 52.14 -2.77
N GLU A 47 -3.85 50.90 -2.43
CA GLU A 47 -2.61 50.23 -2.85
C GLU A 47 -2.59 49.97 -4.36
N LEU A 48 -3.73 49.55 -4.92
CA LEU A 48 -3.87 49.37 -6.36
C LEU A 48 -3.68 50.69 -7.12
N LYS A 49 -4.25 51.79 -6.63
CA LYS A 49 -4.03 53.13 -7.21
C LYS A 49 -2.55 53.51 -7.22
N ARG A 50 -1.85 53.31 -6.10
CA ARG A 50 -0.41 53.60 -5.99
C ARG A 50 0.39 52.79 -7.00
N ILE A 51 0.14 51.47 -7.08
CA ILE A 51 0.84 50.58 -8.02
C ILE A 51 0.63 51.04 -9.47
N ILE A 52 -0.61 51.39 -9.85
CA ILE A 52 -0.92 51.86 -11.22
C ILE A 52 -0.23 53.20 -11.50
N GLN A 53 -0.20 54.12 -10.52
CA GLN A 53 0.51 55.39 -10.65
C GLN A 53 2.03 55.21 -10.82
N ASP A 54 2.64 54.32 -10.04
CA ASP A 54 4.06 54.00 -10.12
C ASP A 54 4.41 53.35 -11.48
N MET A 55 3.55 52.46 -11.98
CA MET A 55 3.70 51.90 -13.32
C MET A 55 3.57 52.97 -14.41
N ARG A 56 2.66 53.94 -14.28
CA ARG A 56 2.46 55.02 -15.26
C ARG A 56 3.70 55.92 -15.40
N GLN A 57 4.47 56.11 -14.33
CA GLN A 57 5.69 56.94 -14.36
C GLN A 57 6.86 56.29 -15.09
N ARG A 58 6.76 55.01 -15.48
CA ARG A 58 7.84 54.34 -16.23
C ARG A 58 8.00 54.97 -17.61
N PRO A 59 9.24 55.21 -18.09
CA PRO A 59 9.48 55.87 -19.37
C PRO A 59 8.84 55.12 -20.55
N GLU A 60 8.79 53.79 -20.48
CA GLU A 60 8.16 52.91 -21.50
C GLU A 60 6.66 53.15 -21.66
N ILE A 61 5.98 53.64 -20.61
CA ILE A 61 4.54 53.91 -20.59
C ILE A 61 4.29 55.40 -20.79
N ALA A 62 5.05 56.26 -20.12
CA ALA A 62 4.90 57.71 -20.19
C ALA A 62 5.19 58.28 -21.59
N GLN A 63 6.11 57.67 -22.35
CA GLN A 63 6.47 58.12 -23.70
C GLN A 63 5.51 57.60 -24.78
N ASN A 64 4.66 56.61 -24.47
CA ASN A 64 3.68 56.06 -25.40
C ASN A 64 2.28 56.64 -25.10
N PRO A 65 1.72 57.50 -25.98
CA PRO A 65 0.44 58.16 -25.74
C PRO A 65 -0.73 57.19 -25.53
N GLU A 66 -0.77 56.08 -26.27
CA GLU A 66 -1.85 55.09 -26.21
C GLU A 66 -1.81 54.32 -24.89
N ARG A 67 -0.63 53.86 -24.46
CA ARG A 67 -0.48 53.19 -23.16
C ARG A 67 -0.72 54.13 -21.99
N SER A 68 -0.27 55.38 -22.08
CA SER A 68 -0.51 56.39 -21.05
C SER A 68 -2.02 56.66 -20.88
N ALA A 69 -2.77 56.74 -21.98
CA ALA A 69 -4.23 56.87 -21.96
C ALA A 69 -4.91 55.65 -21.31
N LEU A 70 -4.47 54.43 -21.67
CA LEU A 70 -4.98 53.19 -21.08
C LEU A 70 -4.73 53.10 -19.57
N PHE A 71 -3.57 53.55 -19.08
CA PHE A 71 -3.29 53.63 -17.64
C PHE A 71 -4.13 54.70 -16.93
N ASN A 72 -4.55 55.78 -17.61
CA ASN A 72 -5.52 56.73 -17.04
C ASN A 72 -6.91 56.09 -16.93
N GLU A 73 -7.32 55.32 -17.95
CA GLU A 73 -8.56 54.54 -17.90
C GLU A 73 -8.57 53.55 -16.72
N PHE A 74 -7.43 52.89 -16.44
CA PHE A 74 -7.30 52.03 -15.26
C PHE A 74 -7.49 52.79 -13.94
N LEU A 75 -6.92 54.00 -13.83
CA LEU A 75 -7.03 54.84 -12.64
C LEU A 75 -8.45 55.35 -12.41
N GLU A 76 -9.17 55.66 -13.48
CA GLU A 76 -10.57 56.09 -13.42
C GLU A 76 -11.52 54.93 -13.06
N ASN A 77 -11.15 53.70 -13.43
CA ASN A 77 -11.99 52.50 -13.30
C ASN A 77 -11.46 51.46 -12.29
N ILE A 78 -10.72 51.87 -11.26
CA ILE A 78 -10.20 50.97 -10.21
C ILE A 78 -11.30 50.04 -9.63
N PRO A 79 -12.51 50.52 -9.29
CA PRO A 79 -13.57 49.65 -8.76
C PRO A 79 -13.97 48.53 -9.74
N ARG A 80 -13.93 48.79 -11.05
CA ARG A 80 -14.23 47.79 -12.09
C ARG A 80 -13.15 46.72 -12.18
N ILE A 81 -11.87 47.09 -12.03
CA ILE A 81 -10.77 46.12 -11.99
C ILE A 81 -10.94 45.15 -10.82
N MET A 82 -11.34 45.69 -9.66
CA MET A 82 -11.54 44.90 -8.45
C MET A 82 -12.77 43.99 -8.57
N SER A 83 -13.85 44.46 -9.19
CA SER A 83 -15.09 43.66 -9.32
C SER A 83 -14.89 42.40 -10.16
N PHE A 84 -13.95 42.39 -11.11
CA PHE A 84 -13.59 41.18 -11.88
C PHE A 84 -13.17 40.00 -11.01
N TYR A 85 -12.57 40.26 -9.84
CA TYR A 85 -12.02 39.23 -8.94
C TYR A 85 -12.71 39.20 -7.57
N ALA A 86 -13.89 39.79 -7.46
CA ALA A 86 -14.62 39.86 -6.19
C ALA A 86 -15.14 38.50 -5.69
N ASN A 87 -15.61 37.66 -6.60
CA ASN A 87 -16.12 36.33 -6.27
C ASN A 87 -15.02 35.26 -6.23
N GLN A 88 -13.99 35.43 -7.07
CA GLN A 88 -12.88 34.49 -7.16
C GLN A 88 -11.56 35.28 -7.20
N PRO A 89 -10.72 35.16 -6.15
CA PRO A 89 -9.44 35.85 -6.12
C PRO A 89 -8.48 35.27 -7.18
N LEU A 90 -7.55 36.09 -7.64
CA LEU A 90 -6.46 35.66 -8.53
C LEU A 90 -5.61 34.61 -7.82
N GLY A 91 -5.50 33.44 -8.43
CA GLY A 91 -4.67 32.34 -7.95
C GLY A 91 -3.19 32.56 -8.25
N SER A 92 -2.31 32.02 -7.40
CA SER A 92 -0.87 32.04 -7.66
C SER A 92 -0.43 30.75 -8.35
N ARG A 93 0.36 30.88 -9.43
CA ARG A 93 1.06 29.77 -10.09
C ARG A 93 2.55 29.87 -9.79
N PHE A 94 3.14 28.75 -9.40
CA PHE A 94 4.58 28.64 -9.16
C PHE A 94 5.09 27.25 -9.52
N GLY A 95 6.33 27.17 -9.99
CA GLY A 95 6.89 25.93 -10.53
C GLY A 95 8.42 25.87 -10.50
N SER A 96 8.95 24.64 -10.56
CA SER A 96 10.39 24.39 -10.65
C SER A 96 10.90 24.22 -12.09
N ASP A 97 10.03 23.86 -13.05
CA ASP A 97 10.31 23.48 -14.44
C ASP A 97 11.48 22.50 -14.64
N SER A 98 11.31 21.49 -15.51
CA SER A 98 12.41 20.58 -15.84
C SER A 98 13.54 21.35 -16.53
N THR A 99 14.73 21.31 -15.93
CA THR A 99 15.95 21.86 -16.50
C THR A 99 16.73 20.76 -17.21
N THR A 100 16.88 20.85 -18.53
CA THR A 100 17.80 20.02 -19.33
C THR A 100 19.27 20.46 -19.18
N ILE A 101 19.53 21.49 -18.38
CA ILE A 101 20.85 22.07 -18.18
C ILE A 101 21.57 21.26 -17.11
N LEU A 102 22.64 20.54 -17.52
CA LEU A 102 23.57 19.90 -16.57
C LEU A 102 24.06 20.94 -15.54
N GLY A 103 23.91 20.64 -14.25
CA GLY A 103 24.41 21.49 -13.16
C GLY A 103 23.42 22.48 -12.56
N THR A 104 22.11 22.38 -12.86
CA THR A 104 21.12 23.23 -12.18
C THR A 104 20.95 22.87 -10.71
N ARG A 105 20.82 23.92 -9.90
CA ARG A 105 20.96 23.93 -8.43
C ARG A 105 19.71 23.49 -7.66
N PHE A 106 18.62 23.10 -8.29
CA PHE A 106 17.38 22.75 -7.57
C PHE A 106 16.79 21.49 -8.18
N GLY A 107 16.39 20.54 -7.35
CA GLY A 107 15.68 19.37 -7.83
C GLY A 107 14.17 19.59 -7.94
N MET A 108 13.49 18.65 -8.59
CA MET A 108 12.08 18.80 -8.94
C MET A 108 11.17 18.71 -7.71
N GLY A 109 10.18 19.60 -7.66
CA GLY A 109 9.07 19.55 -6.70
C GLY A 109 9.29 20.39 -5.44
N PHE A 110 8.17 20.79 -4.85
CA PHE A 110 8.12 21.62 -3.65
C PHE A 110 7.33 20.91 -2.55
N ALA A 111 7.69 21.16 -1.30
CA ALA A 111 6.92 20.71 -0.14
C ALA A 111 6.79 21.83 0.89
N VAL A 112 5.66 21.84 1.60
CA VAL A 112 5.47 22.69 2.79
C VAL A 112 5.80 21.83 4.01
N PRO A 113 6.84 22.14 4.80
CA PRO A 113 7.29 21.28 5.91
C PRO A 113 6.18 20.93 6.91
N ASP A 114 5.23 21.84 7.15
CA ASP A 114 4.09 21.61 8.05
C ASP A 114 3.22 20.43 7.65
N THR A 115 3.17 20.13 6.34
CA THR A 115 2.40 19.01 5.78
C THR A 115 3.12 17.67 5.88
N LEU A 116 4.41 17.67 6.21
CA LEU A 116 5.26 16.48 6.25
C LEU A 116 5.25 15.81 7.63
N PRO A 117 5.59 14.51 7.72
CA PRO A 117 5.76 13.84 9.01
C PRO A 117 6.88 14.49 9.85
N ARG A 118 6.74 14.46 11.18
CA ARG A 118 7.74 15.01 12.12
C ARG A 118 9.18 14.53 11.88
N GLY A 119 9.36 13.31 11.38
CA GLY A 119 10.68 12.79 11.03
C GLY A 119 11.33 13.57 9.88
N ALA A 120 10.55 13.89 8.84
CA ALA A 120 10.99 14.68 7.70
C ALA A 120 11.19 16.14 8.10
N GLN A 121 10.31 16.71 8.92
CA GLN A 121 10.48 18.07 9.48
C GLN A 121 11.82 18.21 10.20
N LYS A 122 12.14 17.28 11.11
CA LYS A 122 13.43 17.26 11.82
C LYS A 122 14.64 17.09 10.90
N MET A 123 14.49 16.40 9.78
CA MET A 123 15.56 16.25 8.80
C MET A 123 15.83 17.57 8.08
N ILE A 124 14.76 18.26 7.66
CA ILE A 124 14.81 19.60 7.05
C ILE A 124 15.42 20.62 8.01
N GLU A 125 15.02 20.61 9.29
CA GLU A 125 15.59 21.46 10.34
C GLU A 125 17.09 21.20 10.56
N LYS A 126 17.55 19.95 10.39
CA LYS A 126 18.94 19.55 10.59
C LYS A 126 19.83 19.87 9.38
N GLU A 127 19.27 19.85 8.18
CA GLU A 127 19.92 20.14 6.90
C GLU A 127 19.85 21.63 6.51
N SER A 128 19.46 22.52 7.44
CA SER A 128 19.15 23.93 7.22
C SER A 128 20.35 24.79 6.75
N ASP A 129 20.89 24.49 5.58
CA ASP A 129 21.54 25.49 4.73
C ASP A 129 20.43 26.36 4.10
N GLU A 130 20.66 27.67 4.04
CA GLU A 130 19.78 28.65 3.39
C GLU A 130 19.42 28.28 1.94
N SER A 131 20.18 27.37 1.31
CA SER A 131 19.94 26.90 -0.04
C SER A 131 18.62 26.15 -0.22
N PHE A 132 18.07 25.48 0.82
CA PHE A 132 16.84 24.68 0.68
C PHE A 132 15.54 25.48 0.73
N GLN A 133 15.59 26.74 1.19
CA GLN A 133 14.40 27.57 1.34
C GLN A 133 14.10 28.32 0.05
N ILE A 134 12.88 28.12 -0.45
CA ILE A 134 12.37 28.86 -1.60
C ILE A 134 11.67 30.11 -1.03
N PRO A 135 11.87 31.31 -1.60
CA PRO A 135 11.25 32.54 -1.13
C PRO A 135 9.77 32.57 -1.51
N LEU A 136 9.01 31.68 -0.91
CA LEU A 136 7.61 31.44 -1.14
C LEU A 136 7.00 31.02 0.18
N HIS A 137 5.90 31.67 0.53
CA HIS A 137 5.05 31.28 1.63
C HIS A 137 3.69 30.87 1.07
N VAL A 138 3.31 29.61 1.29
CA VAL A 138 2.03 29.03 0.90
C VAL A 138 1.23 28.73 2.16
N PRO A 139 0.16 29.49 2.46
CA PRO A 139 -0.68 29.19 3.61
C PRO A 139 -1.40 27.85 3.42
N VAL A 140 -1.28 26.96 4.42
CA VAL A 140 -1.90 25.65 4.44
C VAL A 140 -2.86 25.53 5.62
N GLN A 141 -4.01 24.91 5.39
CA GLN A 141 -4.99 24.60 6.43
C GLN A 141 -5.04 23.09 6.67
N CYS A 142 -5.00 22.69 7.94
CA CYS A 142 -5.18 21.30 8.35
C CYS A 142 -6.66 21.06 8.65
N ILE A 143 -7.29 20.16 7.90
CA ILE A 143 -8.69 19.75 8.07
C ILE A 143 -8.71 18.32 8.59
N ASP A 144 -9.17 18.14 9.83
CA ASP A 144 -9.46 16.82 10.36
C ASP A 144 -10.87 16.41 9.94
N VAL A 145 -10.96 15.49 8.96
CA VAL A 145 -12.22 14.96 8.42
C VAL A 145 -12.60 13.69 9.18
N TYR A 146 -13.77 13.71 9.82
CA TYR A 146 -14.36 12.54 10.47
C TYR A 146 -15.52 12.04 9.62
N SER A 147 -15.38 10.83 9.06
CA SER A 147 -16.42 10.19 8.26
C SER A 147 -17.08 9.04 9.03
N GLU A 148 -18.39 8.93 8.92
CA GLU A 148 -19.12 7.80 9.47
C GLU A 148 -18.88 6.54 8.61
N PRO A 149 -18.56 5.39 9.23
CA PRO A 149 -18.55 4.13 8.51
C PRO A 149 -19.98 3.76 8.09
N GLU A 150 -20.14 3.16 6.91
CA GLU A 150 -21.45 2.71 6.38
C GLU A 150 -22.19 1.76 7.36
N GLU A 151 -21.45 0.96 8.13
CA GLU A 151 -21.99 0.12 9.20
C GLU A 151 -21.36 0.46 10.56
N VAL A 152 -22.20 0.83 11.52
CA VAL A 152 -21.77 1.14 12.90
C VAL A 152 -22.35 0.10 13.86
N SER A 153 -21.46 -0.63 14.55
CA SER A 153 -21.84 -1.62 15.56
C SER A 153 -22.69 -1.03 16.70
N PRO A 154 -23.69 -1.75 17.22
CA PRO A 154 -24.50 -1.31 18.38
C PRO A 154 -23.66 -0.91 19.60
N PHE A 155 -22.54 -1.60 19.83
CA PHE A 155 -21.62 -1.29 20.93
C PHE A 155 -20.97 0.08 20.75
N VAL A 156 -20.57 0.43 19.52
CA VAL A 156 -19.98 1.74 19.20
C VAL A 156 -21.01 2.85 19.40
N LYS A 157 -22.28 2.63 19.02
CA LYS A 157 -23.38 3.58 19.29
C LYS A 157 -23.59 3.78 20.79
N TRP A 158 -23.57 2.70 21.58
CA TRP A 158 -23.71 2.75 23.04
C TRP A 158 -22.55 3.52 23.69
N VAL A 159 -21.30 3.27 23.28
CA VAL A 159 -20.11 3.99 23.78
C VAL A 159 -20.20 5.48 23.46
N ARG A 160 -20.56 5.85 22.22
CA ARG A 160 -20.74 7.27 21.84
C ARG A 160 -21.79 7.97 22.69
N LYS A 161 -22.92 7.30 22.93
CA LYS A 161 -24.07 7.86 23.66
C LYS A 161 -23.80 8.02 25.16
N ASN A 162 -23.16 7.03 25.79
CA ASN A 162 -23.06 6.97 27.24
C ASN A 162 -21.71 7.46 27.81
N LEU A 163 -20.63 7.40 27.03
CA LEU A 163 -19.29 7.81 27.48
C LEU A 163 -18.84 9.16 26.89
N GLY A 164 -19.70 9.84 26.12
CA GLY A 164 -19.40 11.17 25.55
C GLY A 164 -18.33 11.18 24.45
N PHE A 165 -17.81 10.01 24.05
CA PHE A 165 -16.80 9.90 22.98
C PHE A 165 -17.43 9.93 21.59
N THR A 166 -17.93 11.10 21.18
CA THR A 166 -18.65 11.31 19.90
C THR A 166 -17.85 10.86 18.67
N LYS A 167 -16.52 10.94 18.73
CA LYS A 167 -15.59 10.57 17.65
C LYS A 167 -15.21 9.08 17.61
N PHE A 168 -15.64 8.28 18.60
CA PHE A 168 -15.21 6.89 18.73
C PHE A 168 -15.74 6.01 17.57
N GLY A 169 -14.86 5.37 16.82
CA GLY A 169 -15.23 4.53 15.68
C GLY A 169 -15.60 5.30 14.40
N MET A 170 -15.34 6.61 14.34
CA MET A 170 -15.36 7.35 13.06
C MET A 170 -14.05 7.13 12.31
N LYS A 171 -14.10 7.12 10.98
CA LYS A 171 -12.90 7.08 10.14
C LYS A 171 -12.30 8.49 10.10
N HIS A 172 -11.13 8.63 10.71
CA HIS A 172 -10.38 9.87 10.75
C HIS A 172 -9.44 9.97 9.55
N SER A 173 -9.55 11.05 8.79
CA SER A 173 -8.62 11.46 7.74
C SER A 173 -8.12 12.86 8.06
N ARG A 174 -6.84 13.12 7.79
CA ARG A 174 -6.26 14.46 7.91
C ARG A 174 -5.90 14.93 6.52
N GLU A 175 -6.51 16.02 6.09
CA GLU A 175 -6.32 16.62 4.78
C GLU A 175 -5.68 17.99 4.92
N TRP A 176 -4.73 18.30 4.04
CA TRP A 176 -4.07 19.60 3.98
C TRP A 176 -4.55 20.33 2.74
N VAL A 177 -5.12 21.52 2.93
CA VAL A 177 -5.63 22.35 1.83
C VAL A 177 -4.74 23.59 1.71
N ALA A 178 -4.08 23.75 0.56
CA ALA A 178 -3.26 24.92 0.27
C ALA A 178 -4.14 26.05 -0.29
N THR A 179 -3.98 27.26 0.25
CA THR A 179 -4.67 28.45 -0.25
C THR A 179 -3.77 29.19 -1.24
N TYR A 180 -3.75 28.72 -2.49
CA TYR A 180 -2.85 29.25 -3.52
C TYR A 180 -3.06 30.73 -3.83
N ALA A 181 -4.28 31.27 -3.71
CA ALA A 181 -4.56 32.70 -3.94
C ALA A 181 -3.87 33.64 -2.93
N ASN A 182 -3.44 33.11 -1.79
CA ASN A 182 -2.73 33.84 -0.73
C ASN A 182 -1.25 33.45 -0.66
N ALA A 183 -0.73 32.72 -1.66
CA ALA A 183 0.69 32.42 -1.72
C ALA A 183 1.47 33.70 -2.04
N GLU A 184 2.52 33.98 -1.27
CA GLU A 184 3.31 35.19 -1.40
C GLU A 184 4.80 34.88 -1.57
N VAL A 185 5.46 35.65 -2.42
CA VAL A 185 6.93 35.64 -2.52
C VAL A 185 7.47 36.52 -1.40
N THR A 186 8.13 35.89 -0.42
CA THR A 186 8.71 36.57 0.75
C THR A 186 10.08 35.98 1.07
N THR A 187 10.97 36.79 1.65
CA THR A 187 12.31 36.35 2.10
C THR A 187 12.36 36.06 3.59
N ASN A 188 11.42 36.60 4.37
CA ASN A 188 11.52 36.63 5.84
C ASN A 188 10.58 35.61 6.53
N ASN A 189 9.78 34.85 5.77
CA ASN A 189 8.86 33.84 6.31
C ASN A 189 8.57 32.73 5.28
N CYS A 190 9.62 32.06 4.79
CA CYS A 190 9.50 31.02 3.77
C CYS A 190 9.04 29.70 4.39
N ASN A 191 7.94 29.11 3.91
CA ASN A 191 7.47 27.80 4.38
C ASN A 191 7.48 26.73 3.26
N VAL A 192 8.25 26.95 2.20
CA VAL A 192 8.36 26.02 1.07
C VAL A 192 9.81 25.58 0.90
N VAL A 193 10.01 24.27 0.75
CA VAL A 193 11.31 23.64 0.53
C VAL A 193 11.36 22.86 -0.78
N SER A 194 12.54 22.79 -1.38
CA SER A 194 12.80 21.96 -2.58
C SER A 194 12.87 20.48 -2.20
N LEU A 195 12.20 19.60 -2.96
CA LEU A 195 12.22 18.15 -2.74
C LEU A 195 13.41 17.43 -3.37
N GLY A 196 14.13 18.07 -4.28
CA GLY A 196 15.33 17.48 -4.86
C GLY A 196 16.61 18.23 -4.50
N GLY A 197 17.73 17.50 -4.58
CA GLY A 197 19.03 17.93 -4.11
C GLY A 197 19.55 19.18 -4.81
N ILE A 198 20.23 20.03 -4.03
CA ILE A 198 20.86 21.25 -4.50
C ILE A 198 22.33 20.95 -4.72
N THR A 199 22.78 20.93 -5.98
CA THR A 199 24.21 20.81 -6.27
C THR A 199 24.87 22.12 -5.85
N ARG A 200 25.68 22.08 -4.79
CA ARG A 200 26.46 23.24 -4.33
C ARG A 200 27.37 23.73 -5.46
N GLY A 201 27.46 25.04 -5.62
CA GLY A 201 28.34 25.67 -6.60
C GLY A 201 29.82 25.37 -6.31
N ASN A 202 30.57 25.08 -7.37
CA ASN A 202 32.04 25.03 -7.45
C ASN A 202 32.78 23.90 -6.72
N THR A 203 32.39 22.65 -6.94
CA THR A 203 33.40 21.57 -6.97
C THR A 203 33.13 20.67 -8.19
N ASN A 204 34.18 20.32 -8.93
CA ASN A 204 34.09 19.44 -10.11
C ASN A 204 33.71 17.99 -9.77
N GLY A 205 33.08 17.72 -8.61
CA GLY A 205 32.77 16.37 -8.14
C GLY A 205 34.00 15.46 -7.92
N LEU A 206 35.21 16.00 -8.10
CA LEU A 206 36.49 15.27 -8.10
C LEU A 206 37.38 15.62 -6.90
N VAL A 207 36.99 16.60 -6.07
CA VAL A 207 37.72 16.96 -4.85
C VAL A 207 36.73 16.87 -3.70
N ALA A 208 36.98 15.95 -2.77
CA ALA A 208 36.23 15.86 -1.54
C ALA A 208 36.52 17.09 -0.68
N ASP A 209 35.47 17.76 -0.20
CA ASP A 209 35.58 18.90 0.71
C ASP A 209 36.06 18.38 2.09
N GLU A 210 37.35 18.53 2.39
CA GLU A 210 37.96 17.96 3.61
C GLU A 210 37.45 18.62 4.91
N THR A 211 36.75 19.75 4.83
CA THR A 211 36.44 20.57 6.01
C THR A 211 35.13 20.27 6.73
N LYS A 212 34.31 19.32 6.24
CA LYS A 212 33.09 18.88 6.97
C LYS A 212 32.87 17.37 6.91
N GLN A 213 33.85 16.57 7.33
CA GLN A 213 33.52 15.26 7.92
C GLN A 213 32.92 15.48 9.32
N LYS A 214 31.68 15.96 9.38
CA LYS A 214 30.85 15.70 10.54
C LYS A 214 30.66 14.18 10.54
N LYS A 215 31.27 13.48 11.50
CA LYS A 215 30.90 12.09 11.82
C LYS A 215 29.42 12.10 12.16
N GLU A 216 28.57 11.99 11.15
CA GLU A 216 27.23 11.50 11.37
C GLU A 216 27.42 10.16 12.06
N LYS A 217 26.89 10.04 13.27
CA LYS A 217 26.77 8.73 13.91
C LYS A 217 25.98 7.90 12.92
N THR A 218 26.67 7.05 12.18
CA THR A 218 26.07 6.06 11.30
C THR A 218 25.18 5.22 12.20
N GLY A 219 23.90 5.56 12.26
CA GLY A 219 22.93 4.75 12.96
C GLY A 219 22.96 3.35 12.36
N PHE A 220 22.42 2.37 13.09
CA PHE A 220 22.23 0.99 12.61
C PHE A 220 21.49 0.88 11.25
N SER A 221 20.96 1.99 10.73
CA SER A 221 20.32 2.11 9.42
C SER A 221 21.23 1.77 8.22
N TYR A 222 22.56 1.79 8.38
CA TYR A 222 23.52 1.42 7.33
C TYR A 222 24.18 0.05 7.56
N THR A 223 23.77 -0.69 8.59
CA THR A 223 24.30 -2.03 8.83
C THR A 223 23.77 -3.00 7.78
N ASN A 224 24.64 -3.85 7.22
CA ASN A 224 24.25 -4.88 6.27
C ASN A 224 23.08 -5.71 6.85
N THR A 225 22.00 -5.82 6.08
CA THR A 225 20.78 -6.53 6.47
C THR A 225 21.04 -7.98 6.88
N THR A 226 22.04 -8.62 6.27
CA THR A 226 22.48 -9.99 6.61
C THR A 226 23.03 -10.05 8.03
N ILE A 227 23.91 -9.11 8.40
CA ILE A 227 24.50 -9.06 9.75
C ILE A 227 23.42 -8.79 10.78
N LEU A 228 22.52 -7.84 10.49
CA LEU A 228 21.41 -7.49 11.37
C LEU A 228 20.45 -8.67 11.58
N ASN A 229 20.19 -9.46 10.52
CA ASN A 229 19.39 -10.68 10.60
C ASN A 229 20.06 -11.77 11.45
N ILE A 230 21.39 -11.93 11.33
CA ILE A 230 22.16 -12.87 12.18
C ILE A 230 22.08 -12.44 13.65
N ILE A 231 22.32 -11.15 13.94
CA ILE A 231 22.25 -10.62 15.31
C ILE A 231 20.87 -10.87 15.93
N LYS A 232 19.79 -10.60 15.19
CA LYS A 232 18.41 -10.87 15.64
C LYS A 232 18.19 -12.34 16.01
N VAL A 233 18.64 -13.26 15.16
CA VAL A 233 18.51 -14.69 15.41
C VAL A 233 19.31 -15.10 16.64
N THR A 234 20.54 -14.61 16.80
CA THR A 234 21.39 -14.90 17.96
C THR A 234 20.79 -14.37 19.27
N ILE A 235 20.26 -13.14 19.27
CA ILE A 235 19.59 -12.53 20.44
C ILE A 235 18.37 -13.34 20.87
N GLY A 236 17.62 -13.92 19.92
CA GLY A 236 16.53 -14.83 20.28
C GLY A 236 17.01 -16.21 20.74
N PHE A 237 17.99 -16.77 20.03
CA PHE A 237 18.39 -18.18 20.19
C PHE A 237 19.17 -18.42 21.48
N LEU A 238 20.17 -17.59 21.79
CA LEU A 238 21.05 -17.81 22.93
C LEU A 238 20.28 -17.82 24.27
N PRO A 239 19.40 -16.84 24.56
CA PRO A 239 18.61 -16.84 25.79
C PRO A 239 17.60 -17.99 25.85
N ALA A 240 16.99 -18.35 24.71
CA ALA A 240 16.07 -19.48 24.64
C ALA A 240 16.80 -20.81 24.92
N PHE A 241 17.99 -21.00 24.33
CA PHE A 241 18.84 -22.16 24.57
C PHE A 241 19.21 -22.31 26.04
N LEU A 242 19.68 -21.23 26.68
CA LEU A 242 19.98 -21.23 28.12
C LEU A 242 18.73 -21.55 28.96
N THR A 243 17.56 -21.00 28.58
CA THR A 243 16.31 -21.29 29.29
C THR A 243 15.92 -22.77 29.15
N PHE A 244 16.02 -23.37 27.97
CA PHE A 244 15.75 -24.79 27.78
C PHE A 244 16.71 -25.68 28.59
N MET A 245 18.00 -25.36 28.57
CA MET A 245 19.01 -26.07 29.35
C MET A 245 18.75 -26.02 30.86
N LEU A 246 18.30 -24.87 31.39
CA LEU A 246 18.11 -24.68 32.83
C LEU A 246 16.75 -25.20 33.34
N THR A 247 15.75 -25.34 32.47
CA THR A 247 14.37 -25.61 32.89
C THR A 247 13.85 -27.00 32.53
N GLN A 248 14.43 -27.67 31.54
CA GLN A 248 13.92 -28.96 31.06
C GLN A 248 14.66 -30.14 31.66
N ASN A 249 13.90 -31.08 32.21
CA ASN A 249 14.42 -32.31 32.80
C ASN A 249 14.82 -33.38 31.75
N TRP A 250 14.28 -33.29 30.54
CA TRP A 250 14.56 -34.26 29.47
C TRP A 250 15.75 -33.82 28.62
N TRP A 251 16.79 -34.65 28.54
CA TRP A 251 18.07 -34.30 27.89
C TRP A 251 17.92 -33.86 26.42
N VAL A 252 17.01 -34.48 25.66
CA VAL A 252 16.74 -34.12 24.26
C VAL A 252 16.22 -32.69 24.18
N LEU A 253 15.27 -32.34 25.06
CA LEU A 253 14.65 -31.02 25.07
C LEU A 253 15.59 -29.96 25.67
N ALA A 254 16.45 -30.33 26.63
CA ALA A 254 17.44 -29.44 27.20
C ALA A 254 18.48 -28.98 26.15
N TRP A 255 18.99 -29.91 25.32
CA TRP A 255 20.01 -29.60 24.32
C TRP A 255 19.44 -29.18 22.96
N PHE A 256 18.36 -29.81 22.50
CA PHE A 256 17.78 -29.55 21.18
C PHE A 256 16.47 -28.76 21.21
N GLY A 257 15.90 -28.45 22.39
CA GLY A 257 14.61 -27.78 22.50
C GLY A 257 14.59 -26.42 21.80
N ALA A 258 15.62 -25.59 22.00
CA ALA A 258 15.72 -24.31 21.30
C ALA A 258 15.82 -24.48 19.77
N LEU A 259 16.59 -25.47 19.30
CA LEU A 259 16.72 -25.77 17.87
C LEU A 259 15.37 -26.21 17.27
N ILE A 260 14.66 -27.11 17.94
CA ILE A 260 13.34 -27.59 17.50
C ILE A 260 12.33 -26.43 17.49
N TRP A 261 12.32 -25.61 18.55
CA TRP A 261 11.43 -24.46 18.69
C TRP A 261 11.63 -23.41 17.59
N PHE A 262 12.90 -23.12 17.26
CA PHE A 262 13.28 -22.23 16.16
C PHE A 262 12.96 -22.85 14.81
N SER A 263 13.19 -24.15 14.62
CA SER A 263 12.90 -24.86 13.37
C SER A 263 11.41 -24.82 13.04
N ILE A 264 10.54 -25.07 14.03
CA ILE A 264 9.08 -24.96 13.86
C ILE A 264 8.70 -23.56 13.36
N THR A 265 9.25 -22.51 14.00
CA THR A 265 8.92 -21.12 13.65
C THR A 265 9.51 -20.73 12.29
N GLY A 266 10.76 -21.10 12.00
CA GLY A 266 11.43 -20.80 10.74
C GLY A 266 10.76 -21.47 9.55
N ILE A 267 10.48 -22.77 9.67
CA ILE A 267 9.77 -23.54 8.64
C ILE A 267 8.37 -22.97 8.42
N ARG A 268 7.64 -22.60 9.48
CA ARG A 268 6.33 -21.93 9.36
C ARG A 268 6.41 -20.64 8.56
N ASN A 269 7.40 -19.78 8.80
CA ASN A 269 7.57 -18.54 8.03
C ASN A 269 7.83 -18.83 6.55
N ILE A 270 8.65 -19.84 6.24
CA ILE A 270 8.95 -20.25 4.86
C ILE A 270 7.68 -20.76 4.17
N ILE A 271 6.96 -21.70 4.80
CA ILE A 271 5.71 -22.26 4.27
C ILE A 271 4.68 -21.14 4.05
N GLN A 272 4.53 -20.23 5.02
CA GLN A 272 3.65 -19.07 4.91
C GLN A 272 4.01 -18.20 3.71
N ALA A 273 5.29 -17.86 3.51
CA ALA A 273 5.72 -17.02 2.38
C ALA A 273 5.40 -17.69 1.04
N VAL A 274 5.60 -19.00 0.93
CA VAL A 274 5.29 -19.78 -0.28
C VAL A 274 3.78 -19.84 -0.54
N ILE A 275 2.97 -20.13 0.48
CA ILE A 275 1.50 -20.16 0.36
C ILE A 275 0.94 -18.77 0.02
N ALA A 276 1.47 -17.73 0.65
CA ALA A 276 1.07 -16.34 0.42
C ALA A 276 1.50 -15.82 -0.96
N GLY A 277 2.58 -16.37 -1.53
CA GLY A 277 3.03 -16.08 -2.89
C GLY A 277 2.10 -16.62 -3.99
N GLY A 278 1.16 -17.50 -3.62
CA GLY A 278 0.24 -18.18 -4.55
C GLY A 278 0.46 -19.69 -4.64
N GLY A 279 1.44 -20.24 -3.92
CA GLY A 279 1.86 -21.64 -4.01
C GLY A 279 2.71 -21.94 -5.23
N PHE A 280 2.95 -23.23 -5.52
CA PHE A 280 3.63 -23.69 -6.73
C PHE A 280 2.70 -23.60 -7.94
N GLN A 281 2.34 -22.38 -8.35
CA GLN A 281 1.50 -22.17 -9.53
C GLN A 281 2.27 -22.57 -10.79
N LYS A 282 1.65 -23.42 -11.62
CA LYS A 282 2.18 -23.77 -12.95
C LYS A 282 2.33 -22.49 -13.77
N GLY A 283 3.56 -22.18 -14.18
CA GLY A 283 3.89 -21.05 -15.04
C GLY A 283 4.46 -19.80 -14.34
N ALA A 284 4.44 -19.70 -13.01
CA ALA A 284 5.17 -18.64 -12.30
C ALA A 284 6.66 -18.97 -12.25
N ARG A 285 7.54 -18.01 -12.61
CA ARG A 285 9.02 -18.19 -12.59
C ARG A 285 9.67 -17.63 -11.33
N ILE A 286 8.87 -17.38 -10.29
CA ILE A 286 9.35 -16.85 -9.01
C ILE A 286 10.09 -17.95 -8.27
N ASP A 287 11.38 -17.75 -7.99
CA ASP A 287 12.11 -18.63 -7.07
C ASP A 287 11.48 -18.50 -5.68
N TRP A 288 11.16 -19.62 -5.03
CA TRP A 288 10.57 -19.63 -3.70
C TRP A 288 11.45 -18.89 -2.69
N LYS A 289 12.77 -18.87 -2.88
CA LYS A 289 13.71 -18.09 -2.06
C LYS A 289 13.46 -16.59 -2.13
N SER A 290 13.02 -16.09 -3.28
CA SER A 290 12.72 -14.66 -3.48
C SER A 290 11.40 -14.24 -2.84
N LEU A 291 10.49 -15.19 -2.58
CA LEU A 291 9.27 -14.94 -1.81
C LEU A 291 9.57 -14.77 -0.31
N ILE A 292 10.70 -15.28 0.16
CA ILE A 292 11.07 -15.26 1.56
C ILE A 292 11.71 -13.91 1.91
N ASN A 293 11.01 -13.14 2.73
CA ASN A 293 11.62 -12.01 3.40
C ASN A 293 12.42 -12.49 4.62
N TRP A 294 13.72 -12.71 4.43
CA TRP A 294 14.63 -13.17 5.49
C TRP A 294 14.65 -12.27 6.72
N SER A 295 14.42 -10.96 6.59
CA SER A 295 14.34 -10.08 7.74
C SER A 295 13.09 -10.34 8.58
N ARG A 296 11.95 -10.59 7.93
CA ARG A 296 10.70 -10.99 8.61
C ARG A 296 10.85 -12.34 9.31
N VAL A 297 11.58 -13.29 8.71
CA VAL A 297 11.89 -14.58 9.33
C VAL A 297 12.76 -14.37 10.56
N SER A 298 13.85 -13.61 10.46
CA SER A 298 14.74 -13.29 11.58
C SER A 298 14.02 -12.57 12.72
N ASP A 299 13.09 -11.64 12.42
CA ASP A 299 12.24 -11.01 13.44
C ASP A 299 11.37 -12.05 14.15
N SER A 300 10.73 -12.93 13.39
CA SER A 300 9.89 -14.00 13.97
C SER A 300 10.70 -14.94 14.85
N LEU A 301 11.95 -15.25 14.47
CA LEU A 301 12.88 -16.08 15.24
C LEU A 301 13.38 -15.37 16.51
N MET A 302 13.62 -14.06 16.44
CA MET A 302 13.98 -13.27 17.61
C MET A 302 12.84 -13.26 18.65
N TYR A 303 11.62 -12.90 18.23
CA TYR A 303 10.47 -12.83 19.15
C TYR A 303 10.05 -14.21 19.67
N THR A 304 10.12 -15.27 18.86
CA THR A 304 9.84 -16.62 19.39
C THR A 304 10.87 -17.06 20.41
N GLY A 305 12.14 -16.67 20.28
CA GLY A 305 13.17 -16.97 21.28
C GLY A 305 12.94 -16.22 22.59
N MET A 306 12.69 -14.92 22.49
CA MET A 306 12.37 -14.08 23.65
C MET A 306 11.10 -14.53 24.40
N SER A 307 10.13 -15.12 23.68
CA SER A 307 8.94 -15.71 24.30
C SER A 307 9.25 -16.85 25.26
N VAL A 308 10.28 -17.66 24.98
CA VAL A 308 10.67 -18.78 25.86
C VAL A 308 11.20 -18.24 27.19
N VAL A 309 12.07 -17.23 27.12
CA VAL A 309 12.59 -16.55 28.32
C VAL A 309 11.46 -15.93 29.14
N LEU A 310 10.53 -15.25 28.47
CA LEU A 310 9.42 -14.57 29.15
C LEU A 310 8.44 -15.56 29.79
N LEU A 311 8.04 -16.61 29.07
CA LEU A 311 6.98 -17.51 29.49
C LEU A 311 7.51 -18.60 30.42
N GLU A 312 8.57 -19.29 30.01
CA GLU A 312 9.14 -20.40 30.79
C GLU A 312 10.07 -19.89 31.89
N GLY A 313 11.00 -18.99 31.53
CA GLY A 313 11.97 -18.44 32.49
C GLY A 313 11.32 -17.52 33.53
N PHE A 314 10.62 -16.47 33.08
CA PHE A 314 10.08 -15.45 33.99
C PHE A 314 8.69 -15.79 34.52
N THR A 315 7.70 -16.04 33.66
CA THR A 315 6.30 -16.19 34.08
C THR A 315 6.09 -17.47 34.89
N ARG A 316 6.54 -18.62 34.39
CA ARG A 316 6.38 -19.92 35.07
C ARG A 316 7.29 -20.04 36.29
N ASN A 317 8.61 -19.89 36.12
CA ASN A 317 9.55 -20.20 37.21
C ASN A 317 9.66 -19.07 38.24
N VAL A 318 9.84 -17.81 37.82
CA VAL A 318 10.04 -16.69 38.75
C VAL A 318 8.71 -16.20 39.34
N LEU A 319 7.77 -15.76 38.51
CA LEU A 319 6.53 -15.13 38.97
C LEU A 319 5.59 -16.12 39.66
N LEU A 320 5.23 -17.21 38.99
CA LEU A 320 4.28 -18.18 39.53
C LEU A 320 4.93 -19.10 40.58
N GLY A 321 6.12 -19.64 40.27
CA GLY A 321 6.86 -20.53 41.16
C GLY A 321 7.40 -19.84 42.40
N HIS A 322 8.35 -18.90 42.23
CA HIS A 322 9.08 -18.30 43.36
C HIS A 322 8.32 -17.18 44.09
N ILE A 323 7.63 -16.29 43.37
CA ILE A 323 6.98 -15.13 43.99
C ILE A 323 5.59 -15.49 44.55
N LEU A 324 4.76 -16.18 43.76
CA LEU A 324 3.38 -16.48 44.13
C LEU A 324 3.20 -17.87 44.78
N GLY A 325 4.19 -18.75 44.69
CA GLY A 325 4.13 -20.11 45.27
C GLY A 325 3.11 -21.04 44.61
N ILE A 326 2.60 -20.67 43.43
CA ILE A 326 1.60 -21.39 42.65
C ILE A 326 2.33 -22.24 41.60
N THR A 327 2.44 -23.54 41.88
CA THR A 327 3.07 -24.50 40.97
C THR A 327 2.02 -25.27 40.16
N VAL A 328 2.49 -25.92 39.08
CA VAL A 328 1.65 -26.77 38.22
C VAL A 328 0.98 -27.88 39.05
N ASP A 329 1.63 -28.34 40.12
CA ASP A 329 1.10 -29.39 41.00
C ASP A 329 -0.03 -28.92 41.90
N LYS A 330 -0.07 -27.61 42.25
CA LYS A 330 -1.07 -27.04 43.17
C LYS A 330 -2.31 -26.50 42.45
N ALA A 331 -2.11 -25.79 41.34
CA ALA A 331 -3.20 -25.14 40.62
C ALA A 331 -2.93 -25.12 39.10
N PRO A 332 -2.96 -26.29 38.42
CA PRO A 332 -2.56 -26.42 37.02
C PRO A 332 -3.39 -25.51 36.10
N LEU A 333 -4.71 -25.44 36.29
CA LEU A 333 -5.59 -24.59 35.48
C LEU A 333 -5.23 -23.11 35.57
N LEU A 334 -4.87 -22.63 36.76
CA LEU A 334 -4.52 -21.22 36.99
C LEU A 334 -3.16 -20.88 36.37
N VAL A 335 -2.16 -21.75 36.55
CA VAL A 335 -0.82 -21.58 35.94
C VAL A 335 -0.91 -21.55 34.42
N PHE A 336 -1.61 -22.52 33.80
CA PHE A 336 -1.74 -22.56 32.34
C PHE A 336 -2.57 -21.39 31.80
N SER A 337 -3.59 -20.92 32.52
CA SER A 337 -4.38 -19.75 32.11
C SER A 337 -3.54 -18.47 32.10
N ILE A 338 -2.71 -18.25 33.11
CA ILE A 338 -1.83 -17.08 33.21
C ILE A 338 -0.76 -17.12 32.11
N ILE A 339 -0.13 -18.28 31.88
CA ILE A 339 0.86 -18.44 30.80
C ILE A 339 0.22 -18.22 29.43
N ALA A 340 -1.00 -18.75 29.19
CA ALA A 340 -1.72 -18.55 27.94
C ALA A 340 -2.09 -17.08 27.71
N LEU A 341 -2.51 -16.37 28.76
CA LEU A 341 -2.81 -14.94 28.71
C LEU A 341 -1.54 -14.12 28.42
N ALA A 342 -0.45 -14.38 29.14
CA ALA A 342 0.84 -13.71 28.93
C ALA A 342 1.36 -13.93 27.51
N ASN A 343 1.23 -15.15 26.99
CA ASN A 343 1.58 -15.48 25.61
C ASN A 343 0.71 -14.73 24.60
N GLY A 344 -0.61 -14.67 24.80
CA GLY A 344 -1.53 -13.92 23.94
C GLY A 344 -1.21 -12.42 23.90
N LEU A 345 -0.96 -11.82 25.06
CA LEU A 345 -0.58 -10.41 25.18
C LEU A 345 0.78 -10.13 24.52
N TYR A 346 1.76 -11.01 24.74
CA TYR A 346 3.08 -10.92 24.12
C TYR A 346 2.99 -10.99 22.59
N ILE A 347 2.20 -11.93 22.07
CA ILE A 347 2.00 -12.12 20.63
C ILE A 347 1.32 -10.90 20.01
N SER A 348 0.24 -10.42 20.63
CA SER A 348 -0.47 -9.23 20.18
C SER A 348 0.44 -8.00 20.16
N SER A 349 1.22 -7.79 21.24
CA SER A 349 2.09 -6.62 21.39
C SER A 349 3.19 -6.55 20.33
N HIS A 350 3.92 -7.65 20.10
CA HIS A 350 4.99 -7.62 19.11
C HIS A 350 4.49 -7.67 17.67
N ASN A 351 3.29 -8.23 17.40
CA ASN A 351 2.67 -8.16 16.08
C ASN A 351 2.22 -6.74 15.72
N ILE A 352 1.78 -5.95 16.70
CA ILE A 352 1.54 -4.52 16.53
C ILE A 352 2.86 -3.80 16.22
N PHE A 353 3.93 -4.08 16.97
CA PHE A 353 5.24 -3.49 16.74
C PHE A 353 5.82 -3.83 15.35
N ARG A 354 5.57 -5.05 14.85
CA ARG A 354 5.96 -5.51 13.51
C ARG A 354 5.10 -4.91 12.38
N GLY A 355 4.05 -4.16 12.71
CA GLY A 355 3.19 -3.50 11.72
C GLY A 355 2.21 -4.42 10.99
N PHE A 356 1.84 -5.57 11.58
CA PHE A 356 0.82 -6.43 10.98
C PHE A 356 -0.55 -5.73 10.91
N PRO A 357 -1.39 -6.05 9.91
CA PRO A 357 -2.74 -5.52 9.85
C PRO A 357 -3.55 -5.92 11.09
N LYS A 358 -4.41 -5.02 11.57
CA LYS A 358 -5.21 -5.20 12.80
C LYS A 358 -5.99 -6.53 12.83
N THR A 359 -6.45 -6.99 11.67
CA THR A 359 -7.15 -8.29 11.53
C THR A 359 -6.25 -9.49 11.83
N ALA A 360 -4.99 -9.47 11.41
CA ALA A 360 -4.02 -10.52 11.71
C ALA A 360 -3.60 -10.49 13.19
N VAL A 361 -3.49 -9.29 13.80
CA VAL A 361 -3.22 -9.13 15.24
C VAL A 361 -4.33 -9.77 16.06
N VAL A 362 -5.60 -9.49 15.74
CA VAL A 362 -6.75 -10.10 16.42
C VAL A 362 -6.80 -11.60 16.18
N GLY A 363 -6.58 -12.07 14.95
CA GLY A 363 -6.51 -13.51 14.65
C GLY A 363 -5.42 -14.21 15.45
N ASN A 364 -4.24 -13.60 15.57
CA ASN A 364 -3.12 -14.13 16.33
C ASN A 364 -3.36 -14.11 17.86
N LEU A 365 -4.26 -13.26 18.37
CA LEU A 365 -4.73 -13.33 19.77
C LEU A 365 -5.60 -14.57 20.01
N PHE A 366 -6.52 -14.88 19.09
CA PHE A 366 -7.37 -16.09 19.16
C PHE A 366 -6.63 -17.40 18.83
N ARG A 367 -5.39 -17.31 18.35
CA ARG A 367 -4.51 -18.45 18.06
C ARG A 367 -4.43 -19.45 19.20
N SER A 368 -4.32 -18.97 20.44
CA SER A 368 -4.20 -19.85 21.62
C SER A 368 -5.43 -20.73 21.83
N ILE A 369 -6.62 -20.25 21.45
CA ILE A 369 -7.88 -21.00 21.54
C ILE A 369 -7.98 -22.01 20.39
N LEU A 370 -7.68 -21.56 19.17
CA LEU A 370 -7.71 -22.40 17.97
C LEU A 370 -6.63 -23.49 17.96
N ALA A 371 -5.52 -23.28 18.67
CA ALA A 371 -4.43 -24.24 18.77
C ALA A 371 -4.80 -25.48 19.61
N ILE A 372 -5.77 -25.38 20.52
CA ILE A 372 -6.14 -26.48 21.44
C ILE A 372 -6.71 -27.68 20.64
N PRO A 373 -7.76 -27.53 19.80
CA PRO A 373 -8.23 -28.64 18.98
C PRO A 373 -7.16 -29.23 18.06
N VAL A 374 -6.30 -28.37 17.48
CA VAL A 374 -5.22 -28.80 16.59
C VAL A 374 -4.18 -29.64 17.34
N ALA A 375 -3.80 -29.21 18.56
CA ALA A 375 -2.88 -29.96 19.41
C ALA A 375 -3.46 -31.32 19.83
N MET A 376 -4.77 -31.40 20.10
CA MET A 376 -5.45 -32.67 20.39
C MET A 376 -5.38 -33.63 19.20
N VAL A 377 -5.65 -33.15 17.98
CA VAL A 377 -5.53 -33.95 16.76
C VAL A 377 -4.09 -34.45 16.57
N TYR A 378 -3.10 -33.57 16.74
CA TYR A 378 -1.69 -33.96 16.66
C TYR A 378 -1.30 -35.00 17.71
N ASN A 379 -1.76 -34.85 18.95
CA ASN A 379 -1.52 -35.83 20.01
C ASN A 379 -2.11 -37.20 19.66
N VAL A 380 -3.32 -37.26 19.09
CA VAL A 380 -3.96 -38.52 18.66
C VAL A 380 -3.15 -39.18 17.54
N ILE A 381 -2.77 -38.41 16.50
CA ILE A 381 -1.99 -38.92 15.38
C ILE A 381 -0.63 -39.46 15.86
N LEU A 382 0.08 -38.69 16.69
CA LEU A 382 1.37 -39.08 17.23
C LEU A 382 1.26 -40.29 18.18
N ALA A 383 0.18 -40.40 18.95
CA ALA A 383 -0.05 -41.53 19.83
C ALA A 383 -0.24 -42.85 19.07
N MET A 384 -0.78 -42.80 17.84
CA MET A 384 -0.89 -43.97 16.96
C MET A 384 0.43 -44.31 16.28
N ILE A 385 1.20 -43.30 15.84
CA ILE A 385 2.40 -43.50 15.02
C ILE A 385 3.65 -43.81 15.87
N LEU A 386 3.83 -43.14 17.01
CA LEU A 386 5.06 -43.24 17.80
C LEU A 386 5.34 -44.65 18.34
N PRO A 387 4.36 -45.43 18.82
CA PRO A 387 4.60 -46.81 19.24
C PRO A 387 5.06 -47.71 18.09
N ILE A 388 4.56 -47.47 16.87
CA ILE A 388 4.92 -48.23 15.67
C ILE A 388 6.37 -47.97 15.26
N ILE A 389 6.82 -46.70 15.35
CA ILE A 389 8.16 -46.30 14.93
C ILE A 389 9.21 -46.61 16.01
N THR A 390 8.87 -46.40 17.29
CA THR A 390 9.86 -46.39 18.37
C THR A 390 9.80 -47.62 19.27
N GLY A 391 8.74 -48.43 19.19
CA GLY A 391 8.50 -49.55 20.09
C GLY A 391 8.21 -49.16 21.55
N MET A 392 8.14 -47.86 21.86
CA MET A 392 7.90 -47.35 23.21
C MET A 392 6.44 -46.92 23.41
N PRO A 393 5.93 -46.94 24.66
CA PRO A 393 4.61 -46.40 24.97
C PRO A 393 4.52 -44.93 24.58
N ALA A 394 3.47 -44.55 23.85
CA ALA A 394 3.24 -43.19 23.37
C ALA A 394 3.41 -42.13 24.47
N ALA A 395 2.92 -42.40 25.68
CA ALA A 395 2.98 -41.50 26.82
C ALA A 395 4.42 -41.12 27.24
N ALA A 396 5.39 -42.02 27.07
CA ALA A 396 6.79 -41.78 27.45
C ALA A 396 7.45 -40.67 26.59
N ILE A 397 6.95 -40.46 25.37
CA ILE A 397 7.45 -39.43 24.45
C ILE A 397 6.51 -38.22 24.43
N LEU A 398 5.20 -38.44 24.39
CA LEU A 398 4.20 -37.37 24.24
C LEU A 398 4.09 -36.46 25.46
N VAL A 399 4.25 -36.99 26.68
CA VAL A 399 4.15 -36.17 27.90
C VAL A 399 5.31 -35.16 27.97
N PRO A 400 6.59 -35.55 27.81
CA PRO A 400 7.69 -34.59 27.73
C PRO A 400 7.63 -33.67 26.49
N ALA A 401 7.09 -34.16 25.37
CA ALA A 401 7.00 -33.39 24.13
C ALA A 401 5.74 -32.50 24.04
N ALA A 402 4.86 -32.50 25.04
CA ALA A 402 3.59 -31.77 24.99
C ALA A 402 3.74 -30.28 24.67
N ALA A 403 4.79 -29.64 25.19
CA ALA A 403 5.12 -28.25 24.88
C ALA A 403 5.49 -28.04 23.40
N ILE A 404 6.24 -28.98 22.79
CA ILE A 404 6.58 -28.96 21.37
C ILE A 404 5.32 -29.16 20.52
N VAL A 405 4.48 -30.14 20.85
CA VAL A 405 3.24 -30.43 20.10
C VAL A 405 2.30 -29.24 20.16
N SER A 406 2.15 -28.62 21.33
CA SER A 406 1.36 -27.39 21.52
C SER A 406 1.92 -26.21 20.72
N LYS A 407 3.25 -26.02 20.72
CA LYS A 407 3.92 -25.01 19.89
C LYS A 407 3.65 -25.25 18.40
N PHE A 408 3.86 -26.47 17.93
CA PHE A 408 3.64 -26.84 16.53
C PHE A 408 2.19 -26.62 16.08
N ALA A 409 1.21 -27.01 16.90
CA ALA A 409 -0.21 -26.73 16.66
C ALA A 409 -0.48 -25.22 16.57
N SER A 410 0.08 -24.45 17.49
CA SER A 410 -0.10 -23.01 17.54
C SER A 410 0.56 -22.29 16.34
N ASP A 411 1.74 -22.72 15.90
CA ASP A 411 2.38 -22.21 14.67
C ASP A 411 1.65 -22.63 13.40
N THR A 412 1.04 -23.82 13.37
CA THR A 412 0.21 -24.23 12.23
C THR A 412 -0.94 -23.25 12.06
N VAL A 413 -1.65 -22.92 13.15
CA VAL A 413 -2.73 -21.93 13.13
C VAL A 413 -2.22 -20.55 12.72
N ALA A 414 -1.08 -20.10 13.27
CA ALA A 414 -0.46 -18.83 12.84
C ALA A 414 -0.12 -18.84 11.35
N GLY A 415 0.44 -19.93 10.84
CA GLY A 415 0.78 -20.10 9.44
C GLY A 415 -0.44 -19.94 8.53
N VAL A 416 -1.60 -20.46 8.94
CA VAL A 416 -2.86 -20.27 8.22
C VAL A 416 -3.34 -18.81 8.28
N ILE A 417 -3.42 -18.22 9.48
CA ILE A 417 -3.93 -16.86 9.67
C ILE A 417 -3.05 -15.84 8.92
N GLU A 418 -1.74 -15.91 9.12
CA GLU A 418 -0.81 -14.97 8.51
C GLU A 418 -0.66 -15.21 7.00
N SER A 419 -0.68 -16.45 6.50
CA SER A 419 -0.61 -16.71 5.06
C SER A 419 -1.82 -16.16 4.31
N VAL A 420 -3.02 -16.26 4.89
CA VAL A 420 -4.24 -15.65 4.31
C VAL A 420 -4.13 -14.13 4.29
N ALA A 421 -3.62 -13.53 5.38
CA ALA A 421 -3.42 -12.09 5.46
C ALA A 421 -2.37 -11.58 4.46
N ASP A 422 -1.21 -12.23 4.39
CA ASP A 422 -0.13 -11.93 3.45
C ASP A 422 -0.60 -12.14 2.00
N ARG A 423 -1.32 -13.23 1.71
CA ARG A 423 -1.90 -13.49 0.38
C ARG A 423 -2.86 -12.38 -0.05
N ARG A 424 -3.74 -11.93 0.86
CA ARG A 424 -4.66 -10.82 0.59
C ARG A 424 -3.92 -9.52 0.30
N ASN A 425 -2.84 -9.24 1.05
CA ASN A 425 -2.03 -8.05 0.79
C ASN A 425 -1.29 -8.14 -0.55
N ASN A 426 -0.67 -9.28 -0.85
CA ASN A 426 -0.01 -9.52 -2.15
C ASN A 426 -1.01 -9.34 -3.29
N TYR A 427 -2.16 -9.99 -3.21
CA TYR A 427 -3.23 -9.86 -4.20
C TYR A 427 -3.68 -8.40 -4.40
N ARG A 428 -3.87 -7.64 -3.32
CA ARG A 428 -4.23 -6.21 -3.37
C ARG A 428 -3.15 -5.38 -4.08
N LEU A 429 -1.88 -5.59 -3.72
CA LEU A 429 -0.75 -4.88 -4.36
C LEU A 429 -0.70 -5.20 -5.86
N ARG A 430 -0.81 -6.47 -6.24
CA ARG A 430 -0.81 -6.86 -7.67
C ARG A 430 -2.00 -6.31 -8.44
N THR A 431 -3.18 -6.29 -7.83
CA THR A 431 -4.35 -5.69 -8.46
C THR A 431 -4.10 -4.21 -8.74
N SER A 432 -3.43 -3.51 -7.82
CA SER A 432 -3.01 -2.12 -8.03
C SER A 432 -1.98 -1.98 -9.16
N ASP A 433 -0.97 -2.86 -9.20
CA ASP A 433 0.06 -2.85 -10.23
C ASP A 433 -0.55 -3.07 -11.63
N PHE A 434 -1.38 -4.11 -11.78
CA PHE A 434 -2.08 -4.37 -13.04
C PHE A 434 -2.99 -3.21 -13.46
N ARG A 435 -3.71 -2.61 -12.51
CA ARG A 435 -4.56 -1.45 -12.80
C ARG A 435 -3.75 -0.25 -13.28
N MET A 436 -2.57 -0.01 -12.70
CA MET A 436 -1.67 1.06 -13.11
C MET A 436 -1.10 0.81 -14.51
N SER A 437 -0.62 -0.41 -14.78
CA SER A 437 -0.10 -0.79 -16.10
C SER A 437 -1.19 -0.79 -17.18
N THR A 438 -2.40 -1.24 -16.84
CA THR A 438 -3.56 -1.21 -17.75
C THR A 438 -3.97 0.23 -18.07
N LYS A 439 -3.97 1.12 -17.06
CA LYS A 439 -4.22 2.55 -17.29
C LYS A 439 -3.16 3.16 -18.22
N ALA A 440 -1.88 2.85 -17.99
CA ALA A 440 -0.80 3.31 -18.88
C ALA A 440 -0.98 2.81 -20.32
N LEU A 441 -1.38 1.54 -20.48
CA LEU A 441 -1.70 0.94 -21.78
C LEU A 441 -2.82 1.71 -22.50
N PHE A 442 -3.96 1.93 -21.85
CA PHE A 442 -5.08 2.64 -22.47
C PHE A 442 -4.75 4.10 -22.75
N SER A 443 -4.05 4.80 -21.86
CA SER A 443 -3.58 6.17 -22.13
C SER A 443 -2.54 6.25 -23.26
N CYS A 444 -1.79 5.18 -23.50
CA CYS A 444 -0.90 5.07 -24.67
C CYS A 444 -1.72 4.84 -25.95
N PHE A 445 -2.69 3.92 -25.91
CA PHE A 445 -3.61 3.64 -27.01
C PHE A 445 -4.44 4.87 -27.41
N GLU A 446 -5.03 5.60 -26.45
CA GLU A 446 -5.76 6.85 -26.70
C GLU A 446 -4.89 7.90 -27.40
N ARG A 447 -3.62 8.04 -27.01
CA ARG A 447 -2.70 8.96 -27.70
C ARG A 447 -2.38 8.52 -29.12
N MET A 448 -2.36 7.21 -29.41
CA MET A 448 -2.21 6.70 -30.78
C MET A 448 -3.45 7.02 -31.61
N GLU A 449 -4.65 6.73 -31.09
CA GLU A 449 -5.92 7.09 -31.76
C GLU A 449 -6.00 8.59 -32.08
N LEU A 450 -5.60 9.45 -31.14
CA LEU A 450 -5.55 10.91 -31.36
C LEU A 450 -4.46 11.34 -32.37
N ALA A 451 -3.34 10.61 -32.44
CA ALA A 451 -2.25 10.93 -33.36
C ALA A 451 -2.54 10.47 -34.81
N PHE A 452 -3.41 9.46 -34.98
CA PHE A 452 -3.74 8.83 -36.26
C PHE A 452 -5.25 8.78 -36.52
N PRO A 453 -5.95 9.92 -36.58
CA PRO A 453 -7.42 9.97 -36.67
C PRO A 453 -8.01 9.39 -37.96
N LYS A 454 -7.18 9.11 -38.98
CA LYS A 454 -7.59 8.54 -40.28
C LYS A 454 -7.33 7.04 -40.37
N GLU A 455 -6.62 6.46 -39.40
CA GLU A 455 -6.25 5.06 -39.41
C GLU A 455 -6.98 4.34 -38.28
N ASP A 456 -7.47 3.13 -38.55
CA ASP A 456 -8.04 2.27 -37.53
C ASP A 456 -6.88 1.56 -36.80
N ILE A 457 -6.41 2.15 -35.69
CA ILE A 457 -5.28 1.64 -34.92
C ILE A 457 -5.59 0.24 -34.37
N LEU A 458 -6.83 -0.01 -33.93
CA LEU A 458 -7.22 -1.33 -33.45
C LEU A 458 -7.07 -2.40 -34.53
N SER A 459 -7.47 -2.11 -35.77
CA SER A 459 -7.26 -3.01 -36.92
C SER A 459 -5.78 -3.22 -37.20
N LEU A 460 -4.99 -2.14 -37.16
CA LEU A 460 -3.56 -2.13 -37.43
C LEU A 460 -2.79 -3.00 -36.43
N MET A 461 -3.17 -2.98 -35.16
CA MET A 461 -2.59 -3.84 -34.10
C MET A 461 -2.83 -5.34 -34.33
N SER A 462 -3.71 -5.73 -35.25
CA SER A 462 -3.83 -7.14 -35.70
C SER A 462 -2.59 -7.61 -36.46
N ARG A 463 -1.79 -6.67 -36.98
CA ARG A 463 -0.56 -6.88 -37.74
C ARG A 463 0.60 -6.16 -37.03
N PRO A 464 1.24 -6.78 -36.03
CA PRO A 464 2.22 -6.10 -35.16
C PRO A 464 3.37 -5.41 -35.91
N ALA A 465 3.89 -6.00 -36.98
CA ALA A 465 4.96 -5.41 -37.78
C ALA A 465 4.54 -4.10 -38.47
N ASP A 466 3.34 -4.08 -39.06
CA ASP A 466 2.81 -2.88 -39.72
C ASP A 466 2.45 -1.81 -38.68
N PHE A 467 1.88 -2.21 -37.55
CA PHE A 467 1.59 -1.35 -36.40
C PHE A 467 2.85 -0.65 -35.88
N ILE A 468 3.89 -1.41 -35.53
CA ILE A 468 5.15 -0.84 -35.01
C ILE A 468 5.80 0.10 -36.03
N ARG A 469 5.78 -0.24 -37.33
CA ARG A 469 6.32 0.63 -38.38
C ARG A 469 5.61 1.98 -38.42
N VAL A 470 4.28 1.97 -38.48
CA VAL A 470 3.46 3.19 -38.60
C VAL A 470 3.60 4.09 -37.37
N ILE A 471 3.57 3.53 -36.16
CA ILE A 471 3.75 4.33 -34.94
C ILE A 471 5.18 4.89 -34.85
N SER A 472 6.19 4.13 -35.29
CA SER A 472 7.61 4.55 -35.26
C SER A 472 7.90 5.69 -36.23
N GLU A 473 7.29 5.67 -37.42
CA GLU A 473 7.38 6.73 -38.42
C GLU A 473 6.87 8.08 -37.87
N ARG A 474 5.83 8.06 -37.04
CA ARG A 474 5.28 9.26 -36.41
C ARG A 474 6.06 9.66 -35.16
N SER A 475 6.33 8.72 -34.27
CA SER A 475 7.00 8.96 -33.00
C SER A 475 7.65 7.70 -32.45
N LYS A 476 8.98 7.67 -32.48
CA LYS A 476 9.78 6.62 -31.85
C LYS A 476 9.56 6.49 -30.34
N SER A 477 9.15 7.55 -29.66
CA SER A 477 8.84 7.48 -28.22
C SER A 477 7.58 6.65 -27.93
N MET A 478 6.58 6.68 -28.81
CA MET A 478 5.34 5.91 -28.63
C MET A 478 5.56 4.42 -28.87
N GLU A 479 6.43 4.07 -29.81
CA GLU A 479 6.91 2.69 -30.01
C GLU A 479 7.59 2.15 -28.74
N ILE A 480 8.57 2.90 -28.21
CA ILE A 480 9.31 2.52 -27.01
C ILE A 480 8.34 2.33 -25.84
N GLU A 481 7.43 3.28 -25.64
CA GLU A 481 6.46 3.22 -24.55
C GLU A 481 5.52 2.01 -24.66
N CYS A 482 5.03 1.69 -25.87
CA CYS A 482 4.19 0.52 -26.11
C CYS A 482 4.91 -0.80 -25.75
N ILE A 483 6.17 -0.93 -26.17
CA ILE A 483 6.98 -2.11 -25.88
C ILE A 483 7.30 -2.20 -24.39
N VAL A 484 7.66 -1.09 -23.74
CA VAL A 484 7.95 -1.06 -22.29
C VAL A 484 6.74 -1.45 -21.46
N ILE A 485 5.55 -0.89 -21.75
CA ILE A 485 4.31 -1.25 -21.04
C ILE A 485 4.00 -2.75 -21.19
N SER A 486 4.22 -3.32 -22.39
CA SER A 486 3.99 -4.74 -22.65
C SER A 486 5.00 -5.64 -21.94
N LEU A 487 6.28 -5.24 -21.91
CA LEU A 487 7.32 -5.93 -21.15
C LEU A 487 7.06 -5.88 -19.64
N ASP A 488 6.58 -4.76 -19.11
CA ASP A 488 6.22 -4.61 -17.70
C ASP A 488 5.06 -5.54 -17.32
N LEU A 489 4.00 -5.60 -18.14
CA LEU A 489 2.88 -6.51 -17.93
C LEU A 489 3.31 -7.99 -17.97
N MET A 490 4.21 -8.35 -18.90
CA MET A 490 4.81 -9.69 -18.96
C MET A 490 5.68 -9.97 -17.73
N TYR A 491 6.46 -9.00 -17.27
CA TYR A 491 7.30 -9.14 -16.08
C TYR A 491 6.44 -9.35 -14.83
N ILE A 492 5.38 -8.55 -14.64
CA ILE A 492 4.45 -8.70 -13.52
C ILE A 492 3.81 -10.10 -13.54
N TRP A 493 3.41 -10.58 -14.72
CA TRP A 493 2.80 -11.90 -14.89
C TRP A 493 3.68 -13.05 -14.38
N TYR A 494 4.99 -13.03 -14.66
CA TYR A 494 5.89 -14.11 -14.29
C TYR A 494 6.54 -13.98 -12.91
N TYR A 495 6.87 -12.75 -12.49
CA TYR A 495 7.74 -12.51 -11.33
C TYR A 495 7.02 -12.00 -10.09
N GLN A 496 5.72 -11.68 -10.16
CA GLN A 496 5.02 -11.11 -9.02
C GLN A 496 4.03 -12.11 -8.36
N PRO A 497 4.02 -12.23 -7.01
CA PRO A 497 3.18 -13.17 -6.29
C PRO A 497 1.69 -12.91 -6.52
N CYS A 498 0.88 -13.94 -6.72
CA CYS A 498 -0.56 -13.83 -7.03
C CYS A 498 -0.91 -13.07 -8.33
N ALA A 499 0.05 -12.85 -9.25
CA ALA A 499 -0.17 -12.05 -10.45
C ALA A 499 -1.30 -12.60 -11.35
N GLN A 500 -1.31 -13.90 -11.66
CA GLN A 500 -2.32 -14.49 -12.55
C GLN A 500 -3.75 -14.30 -12.04
N HIS A 501 -3.96 -14.38 -10.71
CA HIS A 501 -5.26 -14.19 -10.09
C HIS A 501 -5.70 -12.72 -10.15
N ALA A 502 -4.77 -11.79 -9.89
CA ALA A 502 -5.02 -10.36 -9.99
C ALA A 502 -5.32 -9.95 -11.44
N PHE A 503 -4.56 -10.48 -12.40
CA PHE A 503 -4.76 -10.30 -13.82
C PHE A 503 -6.16 -10.73 -14.28
N LEU A 504 -6.58 -11.94 -13.90
CA LEU A 504 -7.90 -12.47 -14.25
C LEU A 504 -9.04 -11.61 -13.67
N THR A 505 -8.82 -11.01 -12.51
CA THR A 505 -9.79 -10.10 -11.90
C THR A 505 -9.86 -8.77 -12.65
N GLU A 506 -8.73 -8.24 -13.10
CA GLU A 506 -8.72 -7.02 -13.89
C GLU A 506 -9.32 -7.24 -15.28
N LEU A 507 -8.99 -8.34 -15.97
CA LEU A 507 -9.61 -8.69 -17.26
C LEU A 507 -11.13 -8.83 -17.18
N LYS A 508 -11.65 -9.41 -16.10
CA LYS A 508 -13.11 -9.55 -15.90
C LYS A 508 -13.83 -8.21 -15.76
N ARG A 509 -13.12 -7.15 -15.38
CA ARG A 509 -13.69 -5.80 -15.23
C ARG A 509 -13.69 -5.03 -16.54
N MET A 510 -12.83 -5.41 -17.49
CA MET A 510 -12.75 -4.80 -18.80
C MET A 510 -13.95 -5.18 -19.69
N SER A 511 -14.36 -4.28 -20.57
CA SER A 511 -15.31 -4.54 -21.66
C SER A 511 -14.71 -5.50 -22.71
N ALA A 512 -15.53 -6.03 -23.62
CA ALA A 512 -15.04 -6.90 -24.69
C ALA A 512 -14.05 -6.15 -25.61
N GLU A 513 -14.33 -4.88 -25.92
CA GLU A 513 -13.45 -4.03 -26.73
C GLU A 513 -12.13 -3.73 -26.01
N GLU A 514 -12.19 -3.38 -24.72
CA GLU A 514 -11.00 -3.14 -23.89
C GLU A 514 -10.10 -4.39 -23.81
N ARG A 515 -10.70 -5.59 -23.68
CA ARG A 515 -9.95 -6.85 -23.71
C ARG A 515 -9.29 -7.09 -25.06
N LEU A 516 -9.99 -6.78 -26.17
CA LEU A 516 -9.43 -6.92 -27.51
C LEU A 516 -8.24 -5.98 -27.72
N VAL A 517 -8.38 -4.71 -27.33
CA VAL A 517 -7.28 -3.72 -27.32
C VAL A 517 -6.11 -4.25 -26.51
N PHE A 518 -6.36 -4.72 -25.28
CA PHE A 518 -5.33 -5.25 -24.39
C PHE A 518 -4.55 -6.40 -25.04
N VAL A 519 -5.24 -7.41 -25.57
CA VAL A 519 -4.61 -8.59 -26.21
C VAL A 519 -3.79 -8.17 -27.42
N ARG A 520 -4.34 -7.33 -28.31
CA ARG A 520 -3.64 -6.86 -29.51
C ARG A 520 -2.44 -5.98 -29.14
N PHE A 521 -2.53 -5.19 -28.07
CA PHE A 521 -1.43 -4.36 -27.59
C PHE A 521 -0.25 -5.21 -27.14
N GLN A 522 -0.53 -6.30 -26.41
CA GLN A 522 0.52 -7.24 -25.99
C GLN A 522 1.18 -7.96 -27.19
N LYS A 523 0.48 -8.11 -28.33
CA LYS A 523 1.08 -8.72 -29.54
C LYS A 523 2.25 -7.91 -30.13
N SER A 524 2.46 -6.66 -29.72
CA SER A 524 3.68 -5.89 -30.00
C SER A 524 4.96 -6.64 -29.57
N LEU A 525 4.89 -7.49 -28.54
CA LEU A 525 5.98 -8.35 -28.10
C LEU A 525 6.40 -9.41 -29.13
N THR A 526 5.65 -9.59 -30.22
CA THR A 526 6.02 -10.50 -31.32
C THR A 526 7.13 -9.90 -32.20
N GLU A 527 7.31 -8.57 -32.18
CA GLU A 527 8.32 -7.86 -32.96
C GLU A 527 9.72 -7.98 -32.35
N TYR A 528 10.25 -9.21 -32.37
CA TYR A 528 11.50 -9.59 -31.71
C TYR A 528 12.70 -8.72 -32.11
N LYS A 529 12.74 -8.21 -33.35
CA LYS A 529 13.84 -7.36 -33.83
C LYS A 529 13.85 -6.02 -33.09
N GLU A 530 12.70 -5.37 -32.98
CA GLU A 530 12.59 -4.05 -32.34
C GLU A 530 12.71 -4.17 -30.83
N VAL A 531 12.05 -5.17 -30.22
CA VAL A 531 12.20 -5.44 -28.78
C VAL A 531 13.65 -5.75 -28.41
N SER A 532 14.35 -6.58 -29.20
CA SER A 532 15.77 -6.88 -28.95
C SER A 532 16.67 -5.65 -29.16
N ARG A 533 16.36 -4.81 -30.17
CA ARG A 533 17.08 -3.56 -30.41
C ARG A 533 16.98 -2.63 -29.21
N LEU A 534 15.82 -2.52 -28.56
CA LEU A 534 15.65 -1.70 -27.36
C LEU A 534 16.49 -2.18 -26.17
N PHE A 535 16.60 -3.49 -25.97
CA PHE A 535 17.51 -4.03 -24.96
C PHE A 535 18.97 -3.72 -25.28
N LEU A 536 19.37 -3.86 -26.55
CA LEU A 536 20.74 -3.61 -27.02
C LEU A 536 21.12 -2.12 -27.03
N SER A 537 20.15 -1.22 -27.22
CA SER A 537 20.37 0.23 -27.22
C SER A 537 20.55 0.82 -25.81
N GLY A 538 20.64 -0.01 -24.77
CA GLY A 538 21.01 0.41 -23.43
C GLY A 538 19.84 0.70 -22.48
N MET A 539 18.61 0.31 -22.82
CA MET A 539 17.42 0.53 -21.96
C MET A 539 17.62 0.02 -20.51
N LEU A 540 18.40 -1.05 -20.32
CA LEU A 540 18.69 -1.66 -19.01
C LEU A 540 20.18 -1.63 -18.62
N GLY A 541 21.00 -0.84 -19.33
CA GLY A 541 22.45 -0.78 -19.11
C GLY A 541 23.13 -2.15 -19.28
N SER A 542 24.14 -2.44 -18.45
CA SER A 542 24.97 -3.65 -18.55
C SER A 542 24.23 -4.96 -18.23
N ASN A 543 23.04 -4.91 -17.64
CA ASN A 543 22.26 -6.08 -17.25
C ASN A 543 21.24 -6.55 -18.32
N PHE A 544 21.33 -6.02 -19.55
CA PHE A 544 20.38 -6.34 -20.63
C PHE A 544 20.33 -7.83 -21.00
N SER A 545 21.44 -8.57 -20.84
CA SER A 545 21.54 -9.97 -21.28
C SER A 545 20.53 -10.89 -20.61
N LYS A 546 20.35 -10.75 -19.28
CA LYS A 546 19.37 -11.54 -18.51
C LYS A 546 17.93 -11.18 -18.88
N ALA A 547 17.66 -9.90 -19.08
CA ALA A 547 16.33 -9.41 -19.43
C ALA A 547 15.94 -9.84 -20.86
N LEU A 548 16.89 -9.78 -21.79
CA LEU A 548 16.70 -10.24 -23.17
C LEU A 548 16.43 -11.75 -23.21
N ALA A 549 17.23 -12.55 -22.49
CA ALA A 549 16.99 -13.99 -22.38
C ALA A 549 15.60 -14.29 -21.78
N PHE A 550 15.21 -13.57 -20.72
CA PHE A 550 13.88 -13.69 -20.16
C PHE A 550 12.79 -13.38 -21.18
N TYR A 551 12.90 -12.29 -21.94
CA TYR A 551 11.93 -11.97 -22.98
C TYR A 551 11.83 -13.09 -24.03
N LEU A 552 12.96 -13.46 -24.64
CA LEU A 552 13.02 -14.44 -25.73
C LEU A 552 12.44 -15.82 -25.35
N ASP A 553 12.68 -16.24 -24.11
CA ASP A 553 12.21 -17.54 -23.60
C ASP A 553 10.70 -17.57 -23.29
N ASN A 554 10.06 -16.42 -23.05
CA ASN A 554 8.77 -16.37 -22.38
C ASN A 554 7.64 -15.68 -23.14
N TYR A 555 7.94 -14.77 -24.07
CA TYR A 555 6.91 -13.94 -24.71
C TYR A 555 5.84 -14.78 -25.42
N LYS A 556 6.22 -15.86 -26.13
CA LYS A 556 5.26 -16.73 -26.83
C LYS A 556 4.28 -17.41 -25.88
N ALA A 557 4.81 -18.00 -24.80
CA ALA A 557 3.99 -18.68 -23.80
C ALA A 557 3.06 -17.69 -23.06
N TYR A 558 3.54 -16.48 -22.81
CA TYR A 558 2.76 -15.40 -22.23
C TYR A 558 1.59 -14.97 -23.10
N LEU A 559 1.84 -14.67 -24.38
CA LEU A 559 0.80 -14.24 -25.32
C LEU A 559 -0.26 -15.32 -25.52
N THR A 560 0.17 -16.58 -25.63
CA THR A 560 -0.76 -17.73 -25.74
C THR A 560 -1.64 -17.84 -24.50
N ALA A 561 -1.06 -17.69 -23.30
CA ALA A 561 -1.80 -17.76 -22.05
C ALA A 561 -2.85 -16.65 -21.92
N ILE A 562 -2.53 -15.42 -22.32
CA ILE A 562 -3.48 -14.29 -22.29
C ILE A 562 -4.62 -14.52 -23.28
N GLU A 563 -4.31 -14.93 -24.51
CA GLU A 563 -5.32 -15.17 -25.55
C GLU A 563 -6.29 -16.29 -25.13
N ASP A 564 -5.76 -17.37 -24.55
CA ASP A 564 -6.57 -18.45 -23.98
C ASP A 564 -7.48 -18.00 -22.82
N ILE A 565 -6.98 -17.13 -21.95
CA ILE A 565 -7.77 -16.61 -20.83
C ILE A 565 -8.89 -15.70 -21.33
N CYS A 566 -8.61 -14.79 -22.26
CA CYS A 566 -9.61 -13.91 -22.85
C CYS A 566 -10.69 -14.71 -23.56
N ARG A 567 -10.31 -15.69 -24.39
CA ARG A 567 -11.26 -16.60 -25.07
C ARG A 567 -12.16 -17.33 -24.07
N LYS A 568 -11.60 -17.89 -22.99
CA LYS A 568 -12.39 -18.58 -21.94
C LYS A 568 -13.36 -17.65 -21.21
N ILE A 569 -13.01 -16.37 -21.05
CA ILE A 569 -13.90 -15.37 -20.43
C ILE A 569 -15.04 -15.04 -21.40
N GLU A 570 -14.73 -14.86 -22.69
CA GLU A 570 -15.71 -14.59 -23.74
C GLU A 570 -16.68 -15.76 -23.95
N GLU A 571 -16.20 -17.01 -23.99
CA GLU A 571 -17.03 -18.21 -24.11
C GLU A 571 -17.98 -18.41 -22.91
N ARG A 572 -17.60 -17.94 -21.71
CA ARG A 572 -18.46 -17.96 -20.52
C ARG A 572 -19.47 -16.81 -20.49
N SER A 573 -19.18 -15.70 -21.15
CA SER A 573 -20.01 -14.48 -21.17
C SER A 573 -21.42 -14.65 -21.78
N PRO A 574 -21.67 -15.43 -22.86
CA PRO A 574 -23.02 -15.58 -23.39
C PRO A 574 -23.90 -16.50 -22.54
N VAL A 575 -23.33 -17.39 -21.73
CA VAL A 575 -24.10 -18.39 -20.94
C VAL A 575 -24.40 -17.89 -19.52
N GLU A 576 -23.53 -17.09 -18.92
CA GLU A 576 -23.71 -16.62 -17.53
C GLU A 576 -24.56 -15.36 -17.39
N LEU A 577 -24.76 -14.53 -18.42
CA LEU A 577 -25.60 -13.32 -18.30
C LEU A 577 -27.09 -13.62 -18.07
N GLN A 578 -27.60 -14.78 -18.53
CA GLN A 578 -28.96 -15.23 -18.21
C GLN A 578 -29.07 -15.93 -16.83
N VAL A 579 -27.99 -16.52 -16.32
CA VAL A 579 -28.03 -17.31 -15.07
C VAL A 579 -27.54 -16.51 -13.85
N VAL A 580 -26.61 -15.58 -14.03
CA VAL A 580 -26.02 -14.76 -12.95
C VAL A 580 -26.97 -13.65 -12.50
N HIS A 581 -27.81 -13.11 -13.39
CA HIS A 581 -28.86 -12.16 -12.99
C HIS A 581 -29.96 -12.82 -12.13
N VAL A 582 -30.14 -14.14 -12.25
CA VAL A 582 -31.10 -14.92 -11.45
C VAL A 582 -30.47 -15.51 -10.18
N LYS A 583 -29.16 -15.80 -10.15
CA LYS A 583 -28.47 -16.40 -8.98
C LYS A 583 -27.81 -15.44 -8.01
N ASN A 584 -27.43 -14.23 -8.43
CA ASN A 584 -26.69 -13.28 -7.58
C ASN A 584 -27.54 -12.11 -7.05
N SER A 585 -28.87 -12.25 -7.03
CA SER A 585 -29.71 -11.34 -6.24
C SER A 585 -29.57 -11.66 -4.74
N PRO A 586 -29.40 -10.66 -3.86
CA PRO A 586 -29.44 -10.85 -2.40
C PRO A 586 -30.76 -11.46 -1.90
N LEU A 587 -31.78 -11.47 -2.75
CA LEU A 587 -33.06 -12.09 -2.47
C LEU A 587 -32.99 -13.62 -2.52
N THR A 588 -32.08 -14.26 -3.26
CA THR A 588 -32.07 -15.73 -3.38
C THR A 588 -31.58 -16.43 -2.12
N SER A 589 -30.55 -15.91 -1.45
CA SER A 589 -30.08 -16.41 -0.16
C SER A 589 -31.05 -16.07 0.97
N ALA A 590 -31.71 -14.91 0.93
CA ALA A 590 -32.77 -14.55 1.86
C ALA A 590 -34.03 -15.41 1.65
N VAL A 591 -34.46 -15.68 0.41
CA VAL A 591 -35.63 -16.49 0.08
C VAL A 591 -35.37 -17.98 0.36
N VAL A 592 -34.16 -18.48 0.13
CA VAL A 592 -33.77 -19.84 0.52
C VAL A 592 -33.72 -19.96 2.04
N TRP A 593 -33.13 -18.99 2.75
CA TRP A 593 -33.11 -18.99 4.22
C TRP A 593 -34.53 -18.86 4.82
N VAL A 594 -35.38 -18.00 4.25
CA VAL A 594 -36.79 -17.84 4.64
C VAL A 594 -37.61 -19.09 4.32
N LYS A 595 -37.44 -19.74 3.17
CA LYS A 595 -38.10 -21.02 2.87
C LYS A 595 -37.63 -22.15 3.79
N THR A 596 -36.35 -22.15 4.18
CA THR A 596 -35.81 -23.18 5.07
C THR A 596 -36.29 -22.95 6.51
N GLN A 597 -36.36 -21.70 6.95
CA GLN A 597 -36.96 -21.29 8.23
C GLN A 597 -38.47 -21.56 8.26
N SER A 598 -39.22 -21.24 7.18
CA SER A 598 -40.66 -21.47 7.12
C SER A 598 -40.99 -22.96 7.09
N ALA A 599 -40.24 -23.78 6.36
CA ALA A 599 -40.40 -25.24 6.36
C ALA A 599 -40.02 -25.86 7.72
N ALA A 600 -39.02 -25.31 8.41
CA ALA A 600 -38.67 -25.72 9.77
C ALA A 600 -39.75 -25.31 10.78
N LEU A 601 -40.34 -24.12 10.62
CA LEU A 601 -41.47 -23.64 11.44
C LEU A 601 -42.71 -24.51 11.20
N GLU A 602 -43.07 -24.78 9.95
CA GLU A 602 -44.20 -25.64 9.59
C GLU A 602 -44.04 -27.06 10.14
N ARG A 603 -42.84 -27.66 10.07
CA ARG A 603 -42.58 -28.97 10.72
C ARG A 603 -42.71 -28.88 12.24
N LYS A 604 -42.27 -27.78 12.85
CA LYS A 604 -42.37 -27.58 14.31
C LYS A 604 -43.83 -27.39 14.74
N PHE A 605 -44.65 -26.69 13.94
CA PHE A 605 -46.08 -26.55 14.17
C PHE A 605 -46.86 -27.84 13.88
N ARG A 606 -46.48 -28.61 12.86
CA ARG A 606 -47.10 -29.92 12.56
C ARG A 606 -46.79 -30.95 13.66
N GLY A 607 -45.53 -31.01 14.13
CA GLY A 607 -45.13 -31.86 15.26
C GLY A 607 -45.78 -31.46 16.59
N LYS A 608 -46.04 -30.17 16.82
CA LYS A 608 -46.80 -29.70 18.00
C LYS A 608 -48.29 -30.04 17.90
N LYS A 609 -48.87 -30.02 16.70
CA LYS A 609 -50.27 -30.38 16.44
C LYS A 609 -50.49 -31.89 16.54
N GLU A 610 -49.56 -32.70 16.05
CA GLU A 610 -49.57 -34.16 16.23
C GLU A 610 -49.31 -34.57 17.68
N GLY A 611 -48.43 -33.86 18.40
CA GLY A 611 -48.23 -34.08 19.84
C GLY A 611 -49.45 -33.69 20.70
N SER A 612 -50.15 -32.61 20.34
CA SER A 612 -51.39 -32.18 20.99
C SER A 612 -52.56 -33.13 20.71
N LEU A 613 -52.69 -33.63 19.47
CA LEU A 613 -53.71 -34.61 19.10
C LEU A 613 -53.43 -35.99 19.70
N ALA A 614 -52.15 -36.37 19.86
CA ALA A 614 -51.76 -37.58 20.57
C ALA A 614 -52.01 -37.48 22.09
N GLN A 615 -51.79 -36.30 22.70
CA GLN A 615 -52.15 -36.08 24.11
C GLN A 615 -53.68 -36.07 24.31
N GLU A 616 -54.47 -35.43 23.45
CA GLU A 616 -55.94 -35.48 23.50
C GLU A 616 -56.52 -36.89 23.21
N ALA A 617 -55.86 -37.68 22.36
CA ALA A 617 -56.26 -39.06 22.11
C ALA A 617 -55.95 -39.97 23.32
N VAL A 618 -54.80 -39.79 23.96
CA VAL A 618 -54.42 -40.55 25.18
C VAL A 618 -55.32 -40.18 26.36
N GLU A 619 -55.68 -38.90 26.53
CA GLU A 619 -56.57 -38.44 27.61
C GLU A 619 -58.03 -38.95 27.42
N LYS A 620 -58.46 -39.16 26.17
CA LYS A 620 -59.76 -39.80 25.86
C LYS A 620 -59.78 -41.32 26.02
N THR A 621 -58.67 -42.03 25.78
CA THR A 621 -58.60 -43.49 26.07
C THR A 621 -58.45 -43.82 27.55
N THR A 622 -58.00 -42.87 28.39
CA THR A 622 -57.82 -43.10 29.83
C THR A 622 -59.10 -42.79 30.64
N THR A 623 -60.15 -42.26 30.01
CA THR A 623 -61.44 -41.99 30.65
C THR A 623 -62.54 -43.02 30.33
N GLU A 624 -62.20 -44.10 29.62
CA GLU A 624 -63.10 -45.24 29.37
C GLU A 624 -62.62 -46.59 29.94
N ASN A 625 -61.55 -46.62 30.76
CA ASN A 625 -61.23 -47.79 31.59
C ASN A 625 -60.44 -47.37 32.86
N VAL A 626 -61.18 -47.26 33.97
CA VAL A 626 -60.77 -47.19 35.40
C VAL A 626 -60.18 -45.86 35.89
#